data_AF-A0AAW4MWM6-F1
#
_entry.id   AF-A0AAW4MWM6-F1
#
_cell.length_a   1.000
_cell.length_b   1.000
_cell.length_c   1.000
_cell.angle_alpha   90.00
_cell.angle_beta   90.00
_cell.angle_gamma   90.00
#
_symmetry.space_group_name_H-M   'P 1'
#
loop_
_entity.id
_entity.type
_entity.pdbx_description
1 polymer ?
#
loop_
_entity_poly.entity_id
_entity_poly.type
_entity_poly.pdbx_seq_one_letter_code
_entity_poly.pdbx_strand_id
1 'polypeptide(L)'
;LYRQEAEWKRLGLDLSRTTMANWLIIASREYFIPIVNRMHEILVKEKYLHSDETSVQVLNEPGKPATSKSYMWVYSSIRESSKPIRIFEYKPDRKAENPQKF
;
A
#
# COMPACT_ATOMS: atom_id res chain seq x y z
N LEU A 1 3.52 -8.99 -10.72
CA LEU A 1 4.06 -10.37 -10.67
C LEU A 1 3.90 -11.17 -11.96
N TYR A 2 2.76 -11.13 -12.67
CA TYR A 2 2.61 -11.85 -13.96
C TYR A 2 3.70 -11.53 -14.99
N ARG A 3 3.98 -10.23 -15.21
CA ARG A 3 5.07 -9.80 -16.11
C ARG A 3 6.44 -10.31 -15.64
N GLN A 4 6.71 -10.23 -14.34
CA GLN A 4 7.98 -10.68 -13.75
C GLN A 4 8.17 -12.19 -13.86
N GLU A 5 7.13 -13.00 -13.63
CA GLU A 5 7.19 -14.46 -13.82
C GLU A 5 7.59 -14.81 -15.26
N ALA A 6 7.00 -14.13 -16.25
CA ALA A 6 7.36 -14.31 -17.65
C ALA A 6 8.80 -13.87 -17.96
N GLU A 7 9.28 -12.80 -17.32
CA GLU A 7 10.67 -12.34 -17.45
C GLU A 7 11.67 -13.35 -16.88
N TRP A 8 11.43 -13.85 -15.67
CA TRP A 8 12.30 -14.87 -15.05
C TRP A 8 12.36 -16.15 -15.86
N LYS A 9 11.20 -16.60 -16.38
CA LYS A 9 11.15 -17.77 -17.25
C LYS A 9 11.98 -17.59 -18.52
N ARG A 10 11.99 -16.39 -19.12
CA ARG A 10 12.85 -16.07 -20.28
C ARG A 10 14.34 -16.12 -19.94
N LEU A 11 14.70 -15.84 -18.69
CA LEU A 11 16.08 -15.95 -18.19
C LEU A 11 16.44 -17.38 -17.75
N GLY A 12 15.55 -18.36 -17.97
CA GLY A 12 15.78 -19.77 -17.63
C GLY A 12 15.46 -20.13 -16.16
N LEU A 13 14.86 -19.20 -15.40
CA LEU A 13 14.46 -19.43 -14.01
C LEU A 13 12.96 -19.65 -13.92
N ASP A 14 12.54 -20.85 -13.51
CA ASP A 14 11.13 -21.12 -13.22
C ASP A 14 10.75 -20.63 -11.83
N LEU A 15 10.34 -19.36 -11.75
CA LEU A 15 9.95 -18.71 -10.50
C LEU A 15 8.46 -18.35 -10.54
N SER A 16 7.65 -19.12 -9.81
CA SER A 16 6.20 -18.95 -9.81
C SER A 16 5.74 -17.61 -9.20
N ARG A 17 4.63 -17.08 -9.70
CA ARG A 17 3.90 -15.94 -9.12
C ARG A 17 3.61 -16.12 -7.63
N THR A 18 3.18 -17.32 -7.24
CA THR A 18 2.82 -17.63 -5.84
C THR A 18 4.03 -17.51 -4.93
N THR A 19 5.18 -18.03 -5.35
CA THR A 19 6.44 -17.94 -4.60
C THR A 19 6.85 -16.47 -4.40
N MET A 20 6.84 -15.67 -5.48
CA MET A 20 7.19 -14.25 -5.39
C MET A 20 6.20 -13.46 -4.51
N ALA A 21 4.91 -13.75 -4.61
CA ALA A 21 3.90 -13.11 -3.78
C ALA A 21 4.14 -13.40 -2.29
N ASN A 22 4.42 -14.65 -1.94
CA ASN A 22 4.74 -15.04 -0.57
C ASN A 22 6.00 -14.35 -0.05
N TRP A 23 7.06 -14.27 -0.87
CA TRP A 23 8.27 -13.53 -0.49
C TRP A 23 8.00 -12.05 -0.27
N LEU A 24 7.21 -11.40 -1.13
CA LEU A 24 6.85 -10.00 -0.96
C LEU A 24 6.05 -9.77 0.34
N ILE A 25 5.11 -10.66 0.67
CA ILE A 25 4.32 -10.59 1.90
C ILE A 25 5.23 -10.71 3.13
N ILE A 26 6.11 -11.73 3.15
CA ILE A 26 7.07 -11.93 4.25
C ILE A 26 8.01 -10.74 4.38
N ALA A 27 8.61 -10.29 3.27
CA ALA A 27 9.54 -9.16 3.30
C ALA A 27 8.86 -7.88 3.80
N SER A 28 7.63 -7.63 3.36
CA SER A 28 6.85 -6.47 3.80
C SER A 28 6.57 -6.54 5.30
N ARG A 29 6.12 -7.70 5.79
CA ARG A 29 5.78 -7.92 7.19
C ARG A 29 7.00 -7.80 8.11
N GLU A 30 8.09 -8.49 7.78
CA GLU A 30 9.24 -8.65 8.67
C GLU A 30 10.20 -7.46 8.61
N TYR A 31 10.30 -6.77 7.47
CA TYR A 31 11.30 -5.70 7.27
C TYR A 31 10.71 -4.33 6.96
N PHE A 32 9.58 -4.23 6.24
CA PHE A 32 9.08 -2.93 5.79
C PHE A 32 8.05 -2.29 6.73
N ILE A 33 7.26 -3.07 7.48
CA ILE A 33 6.31 -2.51 8.46
C ILE A 33 7.03 -1.56 9.44
N PRO A 34 8.18 -1.90 10.05
CA PRO A 34 8.88 -0.98 10.94
C PRO A 34 9.28 0.34 10.27
N ILE A 35 9.67 0.29 8.99
CA ILE A 35 10.03 1.46 8.19
C ILE A 35 8.79 2.32 7.95
N VAL A 36 7.68 1.72 7.53
CA VAL A 36 6.41 2.42 7.29
C VAL A 36 5.89 3.06 8.57
N ASN A 37 5.97 2.37 9.71
CA ASN A 37 5.59 2.92 11.01
C ASN A 37 6.48 4.13 11.37
N ARG A 38 7.79 4.04 11.14
CA ARG A 38 8.68 5.19 11.37
C ARG A 38 8.39 6.35 10.42
N MET A 39 8.07 6.07 9.16
CA MET A 39 7.64 7.09 8.20
C MET A 39 6.35 7.76 8.66
N HIS A 40 5.39 6.98 9.16
CA HIS A 40 4.13 7.47 9.72
C HIS A 40 4.38 8.43 10.89
N GLU A 41 5.17 8.03 11.89
CA GLU A 41 5.56 8.87 13.02
C GLU A 41 6.22 10.19 12.63
N ILE A 42 7.00 10.19 11.54
CA ILE A 42 7.63 11.40 11.01
C ILE A 42 6.60 12.26 10.31
N LEU A 43 5.75 11.65 9.47
CA LEU A 43 4.77 12.34 8.65
C LEU A 43 3.74 13.07 9.52
N VAL A 44 3.18 12.43 10.55
CA VAL A 44 2.16 13.06 11.43
C VAL A 44 2.69 14.23 12.27
N LYS A 45 4.02 14.42 12.33
CA LYS A 45 4.66 15.57 12.99
C LYS A 45 4.84 16.77 12.06
N GLU A 46 4.64 16.59 10.76
CA GLU A 46 4.65 17.71 9.80
C GLU A 46 3.50 18.66 10.10
N LYS A 47 3.72 19.96 9.83
CA LYS A 47 2.69 20.99 10.06
C LYS A 47 1.46 20.79 9.15
N TYR A 48 1.68 20.26 7.95
CA TYR A 48 0.66 20.04 6.93
C TYR A 48 0.86 18.67 6.28
N LEU A 49 -0.24 17.96 6.06
CA LEU A 49 -0.30 16.74 5.27
C LEU A 49 -1.32 16.91 4.15
N HIS A 50 -1.06 16.27 3.01
CA HIS A 50 -2.05 16.06 1.99
C HIS A 50 -2.60 14.64 2.08
N SER A 51 -3.91 14.52 1.97
CA SER A 51 -4.63 13.25 1.90
C SER A 51 -5.50 13.24 0.66
N ASP A 52 -5.53 12.11 -0.03
CA ASP A 52 -6.42 11.84 -1.15
C ASP A 52 -6.81 10.36 -1.16
N GLU A 53 -7.94 10.03 -1.77
CA GLU A 53 -8.39 8.64 -1.88
C GLU A 53 -8.75 8.26 -3.31
N THR A 54 -8.33 7.05 -3.71
CA THR A 54 -8.71 6.45 -4.98
C THR A 54 -9.62 5.26 -4.74
N SER A 55 -10.73 5.19 -5.48
CA SER A 55 -11.64 4.05 -5.44
C SER A 55 -10.98 2.83 -6.09
N VAL A 56 -11.03 1.68 -5.42
CA VAL A 56 -10.53 0.40 -5.90
C VAL A 56 -11.59 -0.70 -5.74
N GLN A 57 -11.44 -1.78 -6.50
CA GLN A 57 -12.22 -3.00 -6.37
C GLN A 57 -11.31 -4.14 -5.95
N VAL A 58 -11.67 -4.82 -4.86
CA VAL A 58 -10.89 -5.94 -4.32
C VAL A 58 -11.61 -7.24 -4.67
N LEU A 59 -10.95 -8.09 -5.45
CA LEU A 59 -11.57 -9.30 -6.02
C LEU A 59 -12.05 -10.28 -4.94
N ASN A 60 -11.27 -10.43 -3.86
CA ASN A 60 -11.54 -11.39 -2.78
C ASN A 60 -11.52 -10.68 -1.41
N GLU A 61 -12.41 -9.72 -1.22
CA GLU A 61 -12.59 -9.07 0.08
C GLU A 61 -13.59 -9.85 0.96
N PRO A 62 -13.21 -10.26 2.18
CA PRO A 62 -14.14 -10.94 3.08
C PRO A 62 -15.38 -10.10 3.36
N GLY A 63 -16.57 -10.68 3.16
CA GLY A 63 -17.85 -10.02 3.46
C GLY A 63 -18.28 -8.98 2.43
N LYS A 64 -17.64 -8.88 1.26
CA LYS A 64 -17.99 -7.93 0.20
C LYS A 64 -17.94 -8.55 -1.20
N PRO A 65 -18.91 -8.22 -2.09
CA PRO A 65 -18.81 -8.52 -3.51
C PRO A 65 -17.62 -7.82 -4.17
N ALA A 66 -16.98 -8.46 -5.16
CA ALA A 66 -15.85 -7.91 -5.91
C ALA A 66 -16.16 -6.59 -6.65
N THR A 67 -17.44 -6.33 -6.97
CA THR A 67 -17.89 -5.09 -7.61
C THR A 67 -18.00 -3.91 -6.64
N SER A 68 -17.91 -4.18 -5.34
CA SER A 68 -18.03 -3.16 -4.29
C SER A 68 -16.85 -2.19 -4.33
N LYS A 69 -17.12 -0.93 -3.98
CA LYS A 69 -16.07 0.08 -3.82
C LYS A 69 -15.38 -0.10 -2.48
N SER A 70 -14.06 -0.10 -2.54
CA SER A 70 -13.15 0.09 -1.42
C SER A 70 -12.18 1.21 -1.79
N TYR A 71 -11.32 1.64 -0.87
CA TYR A 71 -10.55 2.88 -1.03
C TYR A 71 -9.09 2.65 -0.67
N MET A 72 -8.20 3.16 -1.51
CA MET A 72 -6.79 3.31 -1.19
C MET A 72 -6.55 4.78 -0.87
N TRP A 73 -6.25 5.07 0.38
CA TRP A 73 -5.87 6.40 0.85
C TRP A 73 -4.38 6.61 0.61
N VAL A 74 -3.99 7.82 0.21
CA VAL A 74 -2.61 8.26 0.20
C VAL A 74 -2.45 9.45 1.12
N TYR A 75 -1.49 9.34 2.04
CA TYR A 75 -1.08 10.42 2.93
C TYR A 75 0.33 10.84 2.57
N SER A 76 0.55 12.13 2.39
CA SER A 76 1.82 12.63 1.92
C SER A 76 2.23 13.94 2.56
N SER A 77 3.54 14.12 2.68
CA SER A 77 4.13 15.40 3.04
C SER A 77 3.88 16.43 1.93
N ILE A 78 3.88 17.71 2.29
CA ILE A 78 3.90 18.78 1.30
C ILE A 78 5.17 18.72 0.43
N ARG A 79 5.14 19.38 -0.73
CA ARG A 79 6.23 19.37 -1.71
C ARG A 79 7.54 19.91 -1.13
N GLU A 80 7.44 20.89 -0.25
CA GLU A 80 8.55 21.61 0.37
C GLU A 80 9.12 20.88 1.60
N SER A 81 8.53 19.75 2.02
CA SER A 81 9.06 19.00 3.15
C SER A 81 10.47 18.47 2.84
N SER A 82 11.36 18.63 3.81
CA SER A 82 12.71 18.03 3.78
C SER A 82 12.68 16.49 3.87
N LYS A 83 11.53 15.89 4.20
CA LYS A 83 11.33 14.46 4.39
C LYS A 83 10.16 14.00 3.53
N PRO A 84 10.36 13.81 2.22
CA PRO A 84 9.29 13.42 1.30
C PRO A 84 8.78 12.02 1.64
N ILE A 85 7.56 11.94 2.16
CA ILE A 85 6.93 10.68 2.58
C ILE A 85 5.58 10.54 1.88
N ARG A 86 5.28 9.32 1.43
CA ARG A 86 3.98 8.90 0.89
C ARG A 86 3.64 7.54 1.46
N ILE A 87 2.51 7.44 2.15
CA ILE A 87 2.02 6.20 2.74
C ILE A 87 0.67 5.89 2.14
N PHE A 88 0.51 4.66 1.67
CA PHE A 88 -0.74 4.15 1.15
C PHE A 88 -1.41 3.28 2.21
N GLU A 89 -2.70 3.52 2.44
CA GLU A 89 -3.49 2.78 3.40
C GLU A 89 -4.80 2.30 2.77
N TYR A 90 -5.02 1.00 2.80
CA TYR A 90 -6.28 0.42 2.36
C TYR A 90 -7.36 0.63 3.41
N LYS A 91 -8.55 1.08 2.99
CA LYS A 91 -9.77 1.13 3.80
C LYS A 91 -10.95 0.53 3.05
N PRO A 92 -11.81 -0.26 3.72
CA PRO A 92 -13.00 -0.81 3.10
C PRO A 92 -14.09 0.25 2.90
N ASP A 93 -13.99 1.45 3.46
CA ASP A 93 -15.02 2.48 3.33
C ASP A 93 -14.44 3.87 3.08
N ARG A 94 -15.33 4.83 2.77
CA ARG A 94 -14.98 6.23 2.54
C ARG A 94 -15.33 7.11 3.74
N LYS A 95 -15.24 6.59 4.96
CA LYS A 95 -15.58 7.38 6.15
C LYS A 95 -14.53 8.47 6.37
N ALA A 96 -15.00 9.65 6.79
CA ALA A 96 -14.14 10.76 7.18
C ALA A 96 -13.25 10.43 8.38
N GLU A 97 -13.59 9.40 9.16
CA GLU A 97 -12.76 8.89 10.24
C GLU A 97 -11.43 8.31 9.76
N ASN A 98 -11.36 7.84 8.51
CA ASN A 98 -10.13 7.24 7.97
C ASN A 98 -8.96 8.23 8.00
N PRO A 99 -9.04 9.43 7.39
CA PRO A 99 -7.99 10.43 7.49
C PRO A 99 -7.85 11.07 8.87
N GLN A 100 -8.87 11.02 9.73
CA GLN A 100 -8.77 11.56 11.09
C GLN A 100 -7.99 10.64 12.03
N LYS A 101 -8.03 9.32 11.79
CA LYS A 101 -7.37 8.29 12.61
C LYS A 101 -5.99 7.91 12.07
N PHE A 102 -5.64 8.37 10.87
CA PHE A 102 -4.30 8.23 10.33
C PHE A 102 -3.32 9.01 11.20
#